data_AF-A0A328SFZ6-F1
#
_entry.id   AF-A0A328SFZ6-F1
#
_cell.length_a   1.000
_cell.length_b   1.000
_cell.length_c   1.000
_cell.angle_alpha   90.00
_cell.angle_beta   90.00
_cell.angle_gamma   90.00
#
_symmetry.space_group_name_H-M   'P 1'
#
loop_
_entity.id
_entity.type
_entity.pdbx_description
1 polymer ?
#
loop_
_entity_poly.entity_id
_entity_poly.type
_entity_poly.pdbx_seq_one_letter_code
_entity_poly.pdbx_strand_id
1 'polypeptide(L)'
;MDENVVQDTTGKLVKQLNAFDVNWVESKILADRLAQLGVSNVEYMPNFKELKSADASSIKTPDAPPYRFCTFSRVTPAKGIPDAIKAVTSLNDEGVQCSLDIYGPIAPDFETDFAEMVQDNPYAQYCGCVDVNASVEVLQDYSALLFPTTWPGEG
;
A
#
# COMPACT_ATOMS: atom_id res chain seq x y z
N MET A 1 0.74 -10.10 16.52
CA MET A 1 1.56 -11.32 16.76
C MET A 1 2.20 -11.23 18.12
N ASP A 2 2.90 -10.13 18.39
CA ASP A 2 3.31 -9.70 19.73
C ASP A 2 2.19 -9.74 20.78
N GLU A 3 1.00 -9.18 20.48
CA GLU A 3 -0.12 -9.19 21.45
C GLU A 3 -0.53 -10.61 21.88
N ASN A 4 -0.48 -11.56 20.96
CA ASN A 4 -0.78 -12.97 21.26
C ASN A 4 0.31 -13.60 22.14
N VAL A 5 1.58 -13.24 21.92
CA VAL A 5 2.72 -13.70 22.75
C VAL A 5 2.64 -13.10 24.15
N VAL A 6 2.24 -11.82 24.27
CA VAL A 6 2.01 -11.16 25.57
C VAL A 6 0.85 -11.80 26.33
N GLN A 7 -0.22 -12.18 25.64
CA GLN A 7 -1.40 -12.80 26.25
C GLN A 7 -1.22 -14.30 26.55
N ASP A 8 -0.18 -14.94 26.02
CA ASP A 8 0.12 -16.34 26.29
C ASP A 8 0.81 -16.54 27.65
N THR A 9 -0.02 -16.67 28.67
CA THR A 9 0.43 -17.00 30.03
C THR A 9 1.08 -18.38 30.18
N THR A 10 0.97 -19.25 29.17
CA THR A 10 1.54 -20.61 29.21
C THR A 10 2.98 -20.67 28.69
N GLY A 11 3.48 -19.61 28.06
CA GLY A 11 4.81 -19.54 27.46
C GLY A 11 5.03 -20.48 26.26
N LYS A 12 3.95 -21.10 25.77
CA LYS A 12 3.98 -22.08 24.68
C LYS A 12 4.37 -21.44 23.36
N LEU A 13 3.89 -20.22 23.09
CA LEU A 13 4.19 -19.47 21.86
C LEU A 13 5.66 -19.10 21.80
N VAL A 14 6.25 -18.60 22.90
CA VAL A 14 7.70 -18.30 22.95
C VAL A 14 8.51 -19.56 22.68
N LYS A 15 8.13 -20.69 23.28
CA LYS A 15 8.78 -21.99 23.03
C LYS A 15 8.67 -22.44 21.58
N GLN A 16 7.51 -22.22 20.94
CA GLN A 16 7.32 -22.54 19.53
C GLN A 16 8.14 -21.63 18.61
N LEU A 17 8.19 -20.33 18.88
CA LEU A 17 8.98 -19.38 18.11
C LEU A 17 10.48 -19.70 18.20
N ASN A 18 10.97 -20.03 19.40
CA ASN A 18 12.35 -20.44 19.60
C ASN A 18 12.69 -21.83 19.00
N ALA A 19 11.71 -22.58 18.47
CA ALA A 19 11.96 -23.84 17.79
C ALA A 19 12.29 -23.66 16.29
N PHE A 20 12.04 -22.49 15.71
CA PHE A 20 12.50 -22.14 14.36
C PHE A 20 13.99 -21.84 14.36
N ASP A 21 14.63 -21.86 13.19
CA ASP A 21 16.02 -21.39 13.05
C ASP A 21 16.09 -19.87 13.20
N VAL A 22 15.21 -19.15 12.49
CA VAL A 22 15.07 -17.70 12.56
C VAL A 22 13.60 -17.30 12.39
N ASN A 23 13.15 -16.32 13.17
CA ASN A 23 11.88 -15.63 13.02
C ASN A 23 12.13 -14.28 12.33
N TRP A 24 11.90 -14.21 11.03
CA TRP A 24 11.98 -12.94 10.30
C TRP A 24 10.73 -12.09 10.49
N VAL A 25 10.94 -10.81 10.79
CA VAL A 25 9.84 -9.84 10.99
C VAL A 25 10.08 -8.55 10.22
N GLU A 26 9.00 -7.94 9.76
CA GLU A 26 9.03 -6.76 8.87
C GLU A 26 9.22 -5.42 9.59
N SER A 27 9.30 -5.42 10.93
CA SER A 27 9.46 -4.20 11.74
C SER A 27 10.47 -4.39 12.86
N LYS A 28 11.36 -3.41 13.03
CA LYS A 28 12.32 -3.38 14.14
C LYS A 28 11.62 -3.36 15.51
N ILE A 29 10.50 -2.64 15.61
CA ILE A 29 9.70 -2.56 16.85
C ILE A 29 9.19 -3.95 17.23
N LEU A 30 8.73 -4.74 16.23
CA LEU A 30 8.26 -6.10 16.48
C LEU A 30 9.43 -7.03 16.88
N ALA A 31 10.59 -6.89 16.24
CA ALA A 31 11.78 -7.64 16.61
C ALA A 31 12.18 -7.38 18.07
N ASP A 32 12.27 -6.10 18.46
CA ASP A 32 12.63 -5.69 19.81
C ASP A 32 11.62 -6.20 20.85
N ARG A 33 10.32 -6.12 20.56
CA ARG A 33 9.26 -6.63 21.43
C ARG A 33 9.34 -8.15 21.61
N LEU A 34 9.53 -8.90 20.54
CA LEU A 34 9.66 -10.36 20.62
C LEU A 34 10.92 -10.77 21.38
N ALA A 35 12.03 -10.05 21.20
CA ALA A 35 13.25 -10.25 21.96
C ALA A 35 13.02 -10.01 23.46
N GLN A 36 12.31 -8.94 23.83
CA GLN A 36 11.92 -8.66 25.22
C GLN A 36 11.01 -9.74 25.82
N LEU A 37 10.21 -10.42 24.99
CA LEU A 37 9.34 -11.53 25.39
C LEU A 37 10.08 -12.90 25.43
N GLY A 38 11.39 -12.93 25.17
CA GLY A 38 12.22 -14.13 25.28
C GLY A 38 12.34 -14.95 23.99
N VAL A 39 11.96 -14.38 22.85
CA VAL A 39 12.24 -14.99 21.53
C VAL A 39 13.67 -14.64 21.14
N SER A 40 14.57 -15.62 21.12
CA SER A 40 16.02 -15.41 21.00
C SER A 40 16.55 -15.36 19.56
N ASN A 41 15.73 -15.81 18.60
CA ASN A 41 16.10 -16.02 17.20
C ASN A 41 15.28 -15.10 16.27
N VAL A 42 15.00 -13.87 16.68
CA VAL A 42 14.24 -12.91 15.87
C VAL A 42 15.18 -11.98 15.09
N GLU A 43 14.91 -11.81 13.80
CA GLU A 43 15.68 -10.93 12.92
C GLU A 43 14.76 -10.00 12.12
N TYR A 44 15.16 -8.74 11.98
CA TYR A 44 14.46 -7.80 11.13
C TYR A 44 14.82 -8.04 9.66
N MET A 45 13.81 -8.36 8.85
CA MET A 45 13.93 -8.49 7.40
C MET A 45 12.80 -7.69 6.75
N PRO A 46 13.08 -6.50 6.19
CA PRO A 46 12.07 -5.74 5.48
C PRO A 46 11.62 -6.50 4.23
N ASN A 47 10.36 -6.35 3.85
CA ASN A 47 9.87 -6.84 2.57
C ASN A 47 10.64 -6.16 1.44
N PHE A 48 11.19 -6.95 0.52
CA PHE A 48 11.83 -6.47 -0.70
C PHE A 48 11.19 -7.13 -1.92
N LYS A 49 11.31 -6.48 -3.07
CA LYS A 49 10.89 -7.02 -4.36
C LYS A 49 12.05 -6.94 -5.33
N GLU A 50 12.29 -8.01 -6.06
CA GLU A 50 13.19 -7.99 -7.19
C GLU A 50 12.46 -7.32 -8.36
N LEU A 51 12.90 -6.12 -8.73
CA LEU A 51 12.33 -5.34 -9.82
C LEU A 51 13.38 -5.14 -10.89
N LYS A 52 12.99 -5.28 -12.16
CA LYS A 52 13.82 -4.78 -13.27
C LYS A 52 13.82 -3.27 -13.21
N SER A 53 15.00 -2.67 -13.07
CA SER A 53 15.14 -1.21 -13.05
C SER A 53 14.70 -0.64 -14.39
N ALA A 54 13.82 0.36 -14.35
CA ALA A 54 13.59 1.21 -15.52
C ALA A 54 14.84 2.07 -15.77
N ASP A 55 15.14 2.34 -17.03
CA ASP A 55 16.19 3.30 -17.38
C ASP A 55 15.70 4.70 -17.00
N ALA A 56 16.34 5.35 -16.05
CA ALA A 56 15.95 6.69 -15.57
C ALA A 56 15.91 7.73 -16.72
N SER A 57 16.71 7.55 -17.77
CA SER A 57 16.71 8.43 -18.94
C SER A 57 15.49 8.25 -19.85
N SER A 58 14.77 7.13 -19.70
CA SER A 58 13.52 6.84 -20.42
C SER A 58 12.26 7.32 -19.68
N ILE A 59 12.36 7.65 -18.39
CA ILE A 59 11.23 8.13 -17.58
C ILE A 59 10.94 9.58 -17.96
N LYS A 60 9.82 9.80 -18.65
CA LYS A 60 9.32 11.13 -18.95
C LYS A 60 8.39 11.55 -17.83
N THR A 61 8.84 12.43 -16.95
CA THR A 61 7.96 13.05 -15.98
C THR A 61 7.10 14.09 -16.70
N PRO A 62 5.76 14.04 -16.59
CA PRO A 62 4.91 15.10 -17.11
C PRO A 62 5.15 16.37 -16.30
N ASP A 63 5.92 17.32 -16.85
CA ASP A 63 6.22 18.62 -16.20
C ASP A 63 5.05 19.62 -16.27
N ALA A 64 3.94 19.23 -16.89
CA ALA A 64 2.78 20.09 -17.09
C ALA A 64 1.47 19.28 -17.01
N PRO A 65 0.35 19.95 -16.72
CA PRO A 65 -0.97 19.32 -16.74
C PRO A 65 -1.36 18.72 -18.10
N PRO A 66 -2.24 17.69 -18.14
CA PRO A 66 -2.94 17.13 -16.99
C PRO A 66 -2.06 16.22 -16.14
N TYR A 67 -2.09 16.40 -14.81
CA TYR A 67 -1.36 15.54 -13.88
C TYR A 67 -2.07 14.20 -13.73
N ARG A 68 -1.35 13.11 -13.98
CA ARG A 68 -1.90 11.76 -13.85
C ARG A 68 -1.44 11.16 -12.54
N PHE A 69 -2.38 10.84 -11.66
CA PHE A 69 -2.13 10.15 -10.41
C PHE A 69 -2.61 8.71 -10.50
N CYS A 70 -1.97 7.82 -9.74
CA CYS A 70 -2.49 6.47 -9.55
C CYS A 70 -2.41 6.01 -8.10
N THR A 71 -3.15 4.95 -7.78
CA THR A 71 -2.99 4.16 -6.55
C THR A 71 -2.79 2.69 -6.89
N PHE A 72 -1.92 2.02 -6.13
CA PHE A 72 -1.70 0.57 -6.23
C PHE A 72 -1.88 -0.05 -4.85
N SER A 73 -3.10 -0.49 -4.55
CA SER A 73 -3.42 -1.10 -3.26
C SER A 73 -4.72 -1.90 -3.31
N ARG A 74 -5.04 -2.64 -2.25
CA ARG A 74 -6.42 -3.16 -2.10
C ARG A 74 -7.38 -1.96 -2.02
N VAL A 75 -8.41 -1.95 -2.85
CA VAL A 75 -9.37 -0.85 -2.89
C VAL A 75 -10.27 -0.97 -1.67
N THR A 76 -10.00 -0.13 -0.67
CA THR A 76 -10.67 -0.10 0.63
C THR A 76 -10.69 1.33 1.17
N PRO A 77 -11.61 1.67 2.10
CA PRO A 77 -11.60 2.96 2.77
C PRO A 77 -10.30 3.23 3.53
N ALA A 78 -9.74 2.23 4.22
CA ALA A 78 -8.51 2.37 5.02
C ALA A 78 -7.24 2.61 4.16
N LYS A 79 -7.30 2.30 2.87
CA LYS A 79 -6.25 2.68 1.91
C LYS A 79 -6.41 4.10 1.37
N GLY A 80 -7.40 4.85 1.87
CA GLY A 80 -7.60 6.27 1.55
C GLY A 80 -8.19 6.50 0.16
N ILE A 81 -8.83 5.49 -0.44
CA ILE A 81 -9.41 5.61 -1.78
C ILE A 81 -10.47 6.73 -1.86
N PRO A 82 -11.43 6.85 -0.91
CA PRO A 82 -12.39 7.96 -0.93
C PRO A 82 -11.71 9.33 -0.83
N ASP A 83 -10.68 9.45 0.00
CA ASP A 83 -9.93 10.70 0.17
C ASP A 83 -9.14 11.07 -1.09
N ALA A 84 -8.54 10.09 -1.77
CA ALA A 84 -7.86 10.30 -3.05
C ALA A 84 -8.82 10.82 -4.13
N ILE A 85 -10.00 10.20 -4.25
CA ILE A 85 -11.05 10.62 -5.20
C ILE A 85 -11.50 12.05 -4.88
N LYS A 86 -11.78 12.34 -3.61
CA LYS A 86 -12.17 13.68 -3.16
C LYS A 86 -11.10 14.72 -3.46
N ALA A 87 -9.83 14.40 -3.22
CA ALA A 87 -8.72 15.30 -3.47
C ALA A 87 -8.58 15.67 -4.94
N VAL A 88 -8.66 14.71 -5.86
CA VAL A 88 -8.59 15.02 -7.31
C VAL A 88 -9.80 15.80 -7.80
N THR A 89 -11.00 15.55 -7.25
CA THR A 89 -12.17 16.38 -7.55
C THR A 89 -11.96 17.82 -7.11
N SER A 90 -11.54 18.05 -5.86
CA SER A 90 -11.31 19.41 -5.35
C SER A 90 -10.23 20.15 -6.14
N LEU A 91 -9.15 19.46 -6.54
CA LEU A 91 -8.11 20.05 -7.39
C LEU A 91 -8.66 20.49 -8.76
N ASN A 92 -9.51 19.68 -9.39
CA ASN A 92 -10.12 20.06 -10.66
C ASN A 92 -11.11 21.23 -10.50
N ASP A 93 -11.87 21.27 -9.40
CA ASP A 93 -12.75 22.40 -9.07
C ASP A 93 -11.96 23.72 -8.88
N GLU A 94 -10.72 23.63 -8.42
CA GLU A 94 -9.76 24.74 -8.31
C GLU A 94 -9.03 25.06 -9.62
N GLY A 95 -9.30 24.33 -10.70
CA GLY A 95 -8.70 24.53 -12.03
C GLY A 95 -7.39 23.79 -12.27
N VAL A 96 -6.98 22.89 -11.36
CA VAL A 96 -5.81 22.02 -11.54
C VAL A 96 -6.25 20.76 -12.28
N GLN A 97 -5.95 20.71 -13.59
CA GLN A 97 -6.28 19.57 -14.44
C GLN A 97 -5.52 18.31 -13.98
N CYS A 98 -6.24 17.35 -13.40
CA CYS A 98 -5.65 16.09 -12.95
C CYS A 98 -6.64 14.92 -13.00
N SER A 99 -6.11 13.70 -12.97
CA SER A 99 -6.90 12.46 -12.96
C SER A 99 -6.32 11.41 -12.01
N LEU A 100 -7.15 10.44 -11.60
CA LEU A 100 -6.78 9.34 -10.71
C LEU A 100 -7.13 7.98 -11.34
N ASP A 101 -6.12 7.15 -11.55
CA ASP A 101 -6.28 5.75 -11.93
C ASP A 101 -6.13 4.84 -10.69
N ILE A 102 -7.12 3.99 -10.44
CA ILE A 102 -7.19 3.15 -9.23
C ILE A 102 -6.93 1.69 -9.60
N TYR A 103 -5.87 1.11 -9.03
CA TYR A 103 -5.47 -0.27 -9.28
C TYR A 103 -5.47 -1.13 -8.01
N GLY A 104 -5.96 -2.36 -8.18
CA GLY A 104 -5.89 -3.43 -7.21
C GLY A 104 -7.25 -4.06 -6.88
N PRO A 105 -7.28 -5.14 -6.10
CA PRO A 105 -8.51 -5.88 -5.87
C PRO A 105 -9.44 -5.08 -4.95
N ILE A 106 -10.73 -5.07 -5.28
CA ILE A 106 -11.78 -4.42 -4.50
C ILE A 106 -12.16 -5.31 -3.32
N ALA A 107 -12.25 -4.73 -2.12
CA ALA A 107 -12.75 -5.48 -0.98
C ALA A 107 -14.27 -5.71 -1.14
N PRO A 108 -14.77 -6.93 -0.89
CA PRO A 108 -16.18 -7.27 -1.13
C PRO A 108 -17.18 -6.39 -0.39
N ASP A 109 -16.81 -5.90 0.80
CA ASP A 109 -17.61 -5.02 1.63
C ASP A 109 -17.60 -3.55 1.19
N PHE A 110 -16.77 -3.21 0.20
CA PHE A 110 -16.63 -1.86 -0.34
C PHE A 110 -17.03 -1.76 -1.83
N GLU A 111 -17.43 -2.86 -2.47
CA GLU A 111 -17.65 -2.94 -3.91
C GLU A 111 -18.75 -1.98 -4.41
N THR A 112 -19.91 -1.98 -3.76
CA THR A 112 -21.05 -1.11 -4.13
C THR A 112 -20.70 0.37 -3.96
N ASP A 113 -20.21 0.75 -2.77
CA ASP A 113 -19.87 2.14 -2.46
C ASP A 113 -18.77 2.67 -3.39
N PHE A 114 -17.77 1.84 -3.71
CA PHE A 114 -16.71 2.19 -4.65
C PHE A 114 -17.25 2.39 -6.07
N ALA A 115 -18.12 1.50 -6.53
CA ALA A 115 -18.72 1.60 -7.86
C ALA A 115 -19.51 2.91 -8.02
N GLU A 116 -20.29 3.29 -7.01
CA GLU A 116 -21.03 4.57 -6.99
C GLU A 116 -20.08 5.77 -7.02
N MET A 117 -19.03 5.76 -6.18
CA MET A 117 -18.04 6.86 -6.14
C MET A 117 -17.34 7.08 -7.47
N VAL A 118 -16.99 6.01 -8.19
CA VAL A 118 -16.29 6.11 -9.47
C VAL A 118 -17.25 6.44 -10.62
N GLN A 119 -18.47 5.89 -10.60
CA GLN A 119 -19.47 6.16 -11.63
C GLN A 119 -19.84 7.65 -11.70
N ASP A 120 -19.90 8.32 -10.55
CA ASP A 120 -20.29 9.73 -10.46
C ASP A 120 -19.10 10.70 -10.60
N ASN A 121 -17.88 10.21 -10.79
CA ASN A 121 -16.68 11.03 -10.80
C ASN A 121 -15.98 11.06 -12.18
N PRO A 122 -15.88 12.22 -12.85
CA PRO A 122 -15.21 12.31 -14.15
C PRO A 122 -13.67 12.30 -14.07
N TYR A 123 -13.09 12.40 -12.87
CA TYR A 123 -11.66 12.54 -12.65
C TYR A 123 -11.01 11.29 -12.04
N ALA A 124 -11.80 10.27 -11.70
CA ALA A 124 -11.30 9.02 -11.13
C ALA A 124 -11.86 7.82 -11.89
N GLN A 125 -11.04 6.80 -12.13
CA GLN A 125 -11.47 5.55 -12.78
C GLN A 125 -10.81 4.32 -12.16
N TYR A 126 -11.54 3.20 -12.19
CA TYR A 126 -11.02 1.90 -11.80
C TYR A 126 -10.39 1.19 -13.00
N CYS A 127 -9.13 0.77 -12.85
CA CYS A 127 -8.34 0.20 -13.93
C CYS A 127 -8.04 -1.30 -13.74
N GLY A 128 -8.65 -1.94 -12.72
CA GLY A 128 -8.48 -3.37 -12.47
C GLY A 128 -7.22 -3.71 -11.66
N CYS A 129 -6.79 -4.97 -11.77
CA CYS A 129 -5.56 -5.46 -11.15
C CYS A 129 -4.44 -5.54 -12.19
N VAL A 130 -3.26 -5.06 -11.84
CA VAL A 130 -2.06 -5.11 -12.69
C VAL A 130 -1.13 -6.20 -12.19
N ASP A 131 -0.52 -6.95 -13.12
CA ASP A 131 0.50 -7.93 -12.79
C ASP A 131 1.71 -7.24 -12.15
N VAL A 132 2.30 -7.87 -11.13
CA VAL A 132 3.45 -7.31 -10.41
C VAL A 132 4.60 -6.96 -11.37
N ASN A 133 4.80 -7.76 -12.42
CA ASN A 133 5.87 -7.54 -13.41
C ASN A 133 5.57 -6.38 -14.36
N ALA A 134 4.31 -6.01 -14.54
CA ALA A 134 3.90 -4.88 -15.40
C ALA A 134 3.79 -3.56 -14.62
N SER A 135 3.87 -3.59 -13.29
CA SER A 135 3.71 -2.39 -12.45
C SER A 135 4.69 -1.26 -12.81
N VAL A 136 5.94 -1.58 -13.12
CA VAL A 136 6.96 -0.57 -13.52
C VAL A 136 6.57 0.12 -14.83
N GLU A 137 6.08 -0.63 -15.81
CA GLU A 137 5.65 -0.09 -17.11
C GLU A 137 4.40 0.77 -16.98
N VAL A 138 3.49 0.44 -16.06
CA VAL A 138 2.32 1.27 -15.78
C VAL A 138 2.73 2.56 -15.06
N LEU A 139 3.59 2.48 -14.06
CA LEU A 139 3.97 3.61 -13.22
C LEU A 139 4.76 4.71 -13.96
N GLN A 140 5.44 4.39 -15.05
CA GLN A 140 6.29 5.34 -15.78
C GLN A 140 5.51 6.53 -16.40
N ASP A 141 4.20 6.37 -16.62
CA ASP A 141 3.35 7.36 -17.28
C ASP A 141 2.62 8.29 -16.28
N TYR A 142 2.81 8.09 -14.97
CA TYR A 142 2.15 8.86 -13.93
C TYR A 142 3.04 9.97 -13.36
N SER A 143 2.41 11.10 -13.05
CA SER A 143 3.04 12.21 -12.34
C SER A 143 3.33 11.87 -10.87
N ALA A 144 2.45 11.10 -10.22
CA ALA A 144 2.67 10.61 -8.87
C ALA A 144 1.89 9.33 -8.55
N LEU A 145 2.46 8.49 -7.68
CA LEU A 145 1.80 7.37 -7.03
C LEU A 145 1.34 7.81 -5.64
N LEU A 146 0.06 7.63 -5.32
CA LEU A 146 -0.55 8.06 -4.06
C LEU A 146 -0.58 6.90 -3.04
N PHE A 147 -0.17 7.20 -1.80
CA PHE A 147 -0.29 6.32 -0.64
C PHE A 147 -1.08 6.98 0.51
N PRO A 148 -2.37 7.31 0.33
CA PRO A 148 -3.16 8.10 1.29
C PRO A 148 -3.71 7.25 2.45
N THR A 149 -3.01 6.19 2.83
CA THR A 149 -3.52 5.20 3.77
C THR A 149 -3.58 5.73 5.20
N THR A 150 -4.57 5.28 5.97
CA THR A 150 -4.80 5.72 7.35
C THR A 150 -4.14 4.80 8.39
N TRP A 151 -3.40 3.78 7.96
CA TRP A 151 -2.74 2.84 8.86
C TRP A 151 -1.50 3.48 9.52
N PRO A 152 -1.40 3.46 10.86
CA PRO A 152 -0.23 4.01 11.55
C PRO A 152 1.06 3.30 11.11
N GLY A 153 2.00 4.08 10.57
CA GLY A 153 3.28 3.57 10.06
C GLY A 153 3.29 3.21 8.57
N GLU A 154 2.18 3.38 7.86
CA GLU A 154 2.13 3.39 6.40
C GLU A 154 1.95 4.85 5.89
N GLY A 155 2.53 5.18 4.72
CA GLY A 155 2.50 6.53 4.13
C GLY A 155 3.83 6.93 3.51
#